data_AF-A0A1U7GF77-F1
#
_entry.id   AF-A0A1U7GF77-F1
#
_cell.length_a   1.000
_cell.length_b   1.000
_cell.length_c   1.000
_cell.angle_alpha   90.00
_cell.angle_beta   90.00
_cell.angle_gamma   90.00
#
_symmetry.space_group_name_H-M   'P 1'
#
loop_
_entity.id
_entity.type
_entity.pdbx_description
1 polymer ?
#
loop_
_entity_poly.entity_id
_entity_poly.type
_entity_poly.pdbx_seq_one_letter_code
_entity_poly.pdbx_strand_id
1 'polypeptide(L)'
;MLADCDAGTPTAEVAAKYRVSASWVRRLKQRRREAGETAPRVQRHGSPPKWAEHAEAIRASVSEAPDAPLEEHRRRLGLDLGISTLWRAIDALGLTLKRN
;
A
#
# COMPACT_ATOMS: atom_id res chain seq x y z
N MET A 1 10.57 -27.12 -3.47
CA MET A 1 9.36 -27.36 -2.64
C MET A 1 8.15 -27.75 -3.45
N LEU A 2 7.64 -26.89 -4.35
CA LEU A 2 6.41 -27.19 -5.10
C LEU A 2 6.53 -28.47 -5.94
N ALA A 3 7.70 -28.74 -6.52
CA ALA A 3 7.96 -30.00 -7.22
C ALA A 3 7.75 -31.24 -6.32
N ASP A 4 8.15 -31.20 -5.05
CA ASP A 4 7.93 -32.31 -4.11
C ASP A 4 6.43 -32.47 -3.79
N CYS A 5 5.70 -31.36 -3.69
CA CYS A 5 4.24 -31.39 -3.56
C CYS A 5 3.56 -32.00 -4.79
N ASP A 6 4.07 -31.68 -5.99
CA ASP A 6 3.55 -32.19 -7.26
C ASP A 6 3.89 -33.68 -7.44
N ALA A 7 5.04 -34.13 -6.91
CA ALA A 7 5.44 -35.54 -6.83
C ALA A 7 4.66 -36.35 -5.77
N GLY A 8 3.68 -35.74 -5.09
CA GLY A 8 2.84 -36.42 -4.12
C GLY A 8 3.40 -36.51 -2.70
N THR A 9 4.55 -35.86 -2.41
CA THR A 9 5.11 -35.85 -1.05
C THR A 9 4.12 -35.21 -0.07
N PRO A 10 3.83 -35.85 1.08
CA PRO A 10 2.94 -35.29 2.10
C PRO A 10 3.37 -33.89 2.55
N THR A 11 2.39 -33.01 2.80
CA THR A 11 2.66 -31.60 3.15
C THR A 11 3.50 -31.46 4.43
N ALA A 12 3.36 -32.37 5.38
CA ALA A 12 4.15 -32.37 6.62
C ALA A 12 5.64 -32.64 6.35
N GLU A 13 5.95 -33.61 5.48
CA GLU A 13 7.32 -33.92 5.09
C GLU A 13 7.95 -32.79 4.28
N VAL A 14 7.20 -32.18 3.36
CA VAL A 14 7.64 -30.99 2.64
C VAL A 14 7.92 -29.85 3.64
N ALA A 15 7.03 -29.60 4.59
CA ALA A 15 7.23 -28.56 5.59
C ALA A 15 8.50 -28.78 6.41
N ALA A 16 8.75 -30.03 6.85
CA ALA A 16 9.97 -30.40 7.55
C ALA A 16 11.23 -30.23 6.69
N LYS A 17 11.23 -30.75 5.45
CA LYS A 17 12.35 -30.68 4.50
C LYS A 17 12.80 -29.24 4.22
N TYR A 18 11.85 -28.31 4.05
CA TYR A 18 12.14 -26.90 3.77
C TYR A 18 12.10 -26.00 5.01
N ARG A 19 11.94 -26.57 6.22
CA ARG A 19 11.89 -25.84 7.50
C ARG A 19 10.87 -24.69 7.52
N VAL A 20 9.70 -24.92 6.92
CA VAL A 20 8.56 -23.97 6.93
C VAL A 20 7.37 -24.57 7.67
N SER A 21 6.34 -23.76 7.93
CA SER A 21 5.10 -24.30 8.48
C SER A 21 4.26 -25.03 7.43
N ALA A 22 3.57 -26.10 7.84
CA ALA A 22 2.63 -26.83 6.97
C ALA A 22 1.50 -25.92 6.46
N SER A 23 1.07 -24.91 7.24
CA SER A 23 0.09 -23.93 6.81
C SER A 23 0.61 -23.04 5.67
N TRP A 24 1.90 -22.69 5.68
CA TRP A 24 2.53 -21.95 4.59
C TRP A 24 2.54 -22.76 3.29
N VAL A 25 2.91 -24.04 3.35
CA VAL A 25 2.90 -24.94 2.17
C VAL A 25 1.49 -25.06 1.59
N ARG A 26 0.47 -25.26 2.43
CA ARG A 26 -0.94 -25.29 1.98
C ARG A 26 -1.35 -23.99 1.30
N ARG A 27 -0.99 -22.83 1.87
CA ARG A 27 -1.30 -21.52 1.30
C ARG A 27 -0.59 -21.29 -0.04
N LEU A 28 0.66 -21.75 -0.19
CA LEU A 28 1.37 -21.67 -1.47
C LEU A 28 0.71 -22.55 -2.55
N LYS A 29 0.34 -23.80 -2.21
CA LYS A 29 -0.40 -24.70 -3.13
C LYS A 29 -1.74 -24.10 -3.53
N GLN A 30 -2.48 -23.54 -2.57
CA GLN A 30 -3.75 -22.86 -2.82
C GLN A 30 -3.58 -21.71 -3.81
N ARG A 31 -2.61 -20.82 -3.55
CA ARG A 31 -2.34 -19.66 -4.39
C ARG A 31 -2.00 -20.07 -5.83
N ARG A 32 -1.13 -21.07 -6.01
CA ARG A 32 -0.81 -21.60 -7.33
C ARG A 32 -2.05 -22.15 -8.05
N ARG A 33 -2.92 -22.87 -7.33
CA ARG A 33 -4.15 -23.43 -7.91
C ARG A 33 -5.15 -22.36 -8.33
N GLU A 34 -5.34 -21.33 -7.50
CA GLU A 34 -6.37 -20.31 -7.74
C GLU A 34 -5.93 -19.22 -8.71
N ALA A 35 -4.65 -18.83 -8.66
CA ALA A 35 -4.15 -17.66 -9.39
C ALA A 35 -2.94 -17.95 -10.29
N GLY A 36 -2.42 -19.18 -10.29
CA GLY A 36 -1.16 -19.52 -10.99
C GLY A 36 0.09 -18.89 -10.35
N GLU A 37 -0.06 -18.15 -9.25
CA GLU A 37 1.02 -17.38 -8.65
C GLU A 37 1.85 -18.22 -7.67
N THR A 38 3.18 -18.14 -7.82
CA THR A 38 4.16 -18.71 -6.88
C THR A 38 5.06 -17.64 -6.26
N ALA A 39 5.11 -16.46 -6.86
CA ALA A 39 5.90 -15.32 -6.37
C ALA A 39 5.30 -14.71 -5.09
N PRO A 40 6.11 -13.99 -4.29
CA PRO A 40 5.60 -13.10 -3.26
C PRO A 40 4.62 -12.09 -3.86
N ARG A 41 3.51 -11.85 -3.16
CA ARG A 41 2.59 -10.76 -3.51
C ARG A 41 3.16 -9.46 -2.97
N VAL A 42 2.94 -8.37 -3.72
CA VAL A 42 3.19 -7.02 -3.21
C VAL A 42 2.38 -6.84 -1.93
N GLN A 43 3.05 -6.36 -0.88
CA GLN A 43 2.39 -6.04 0.38
C GLN A 43 1.34 -4.95 0.12
N ARG A 44 0.08 -5.24 0.48
CA ARG A 44 -0.98 -4.23 0.40
C ARG A 44 -0.93 -3.38 1.66
N HIS A 45 -0.67 -2.09 1.50
CA HIS A 45 -0.69 -1.12 2.59
C HIS A 45 -2.11 -0.60 2.78
N GLY A 46 -2.91 -1.29 3.60
CA GLY A 46 -4.19 -0.80 4.13
C GLY A 46 -5.18 -0.23 3.12
N SER A 47 -6.15 0.55 3.62
CA SER A 47 -7.02 1.37 2.78
C SER A 47 -6.24 2.55 2.19
N PRO A 48 -6.67 3.08 1.03
CA PRO A 48 -6.12 4.33 0.49
C PRO A 48 -6.14 5.45 1.55
N PRO A 49 -5.17 6.37 1.52
CA PRO A 49 -5.15 7.47 2.47
C PRO A 49 -6.36 8.38 2.27
N LYS A 50 -6.89 8.95 3.36
CA LYS A 50 -8.09 9.82 3.35
C LYS A 50 -8.03 10.97 2.34
N TRP A 51 -6.84 11.45 1.99
CA TRP A 51 -6.67 12.56 1.05
C TRP A 51 -6.79 12.13 -0.42
N ALA A 52 -6.76 10.84 -0.75
CA ALA A 52 -6.68 10.35 -2.12
C ALA A 52 -7.86 10.83 -2.98
N GLU A 53 -9.07 10.84 -2.43
CA GLU A 53 -10.28 11.31 -3.11
C GLU A 53 -10.29 12.83 -3.33
N HIS A 54 -9.44 13.56 -2.60
CA HIS A 54 -9.33 15.02 -2.65
C HIS A 54 -8.06 15.49 -3.36
N ALA A 55 -7.35 14.60 -4.06
CA ALA A 55 -6.06 14.90 -4.68
C ALA A 55 -6.12 16.14 -5.60
N GLU A 56 -7.15 16.24 -6.45
CA GLU A 56 -7.31 17.37 -7.36
C GLU A 56 -7.63 18.69 -6.64
N ALA A 57 -8.44 18.66 -5.58
CA ALA A 57 -8.70 19.83 -4.76
C ALA A 57 -7.40 20.33 -4.07
N ILE A 58 -6.58 19.40 -3.59
CA ILE A 58 -5.27 19.71 -2.99
C ILE A 58 -4.33 20.33 -4.03
N ARG A 59 -4.26 19.76 -5.26
CA ARG A 59 -3.48 20.34 -6.37
C ARG A 59 -3.92 21.75 -6.70
N ALA A 60 -5.23 21.98 -6.82
CA ALA A 60 -5.79 23.30 -7.11
C ALA A 60 -5.45 24.31 -6.00
N SER A 61 -5.63 23.94 -4.73
CA SER A 61 -5.32 24.82 -3.60
C SER A 61 -3.85 25.25 -3.57
N VAL A 62 -2.93 24.31 -3.81
CA VAL A 62 -1.48 24.59 -3.87
C VAL A 62 -1.13 25.43 -5.09
N SER A 63 -1.74 25.16 -6.25
CA SER A 63 -1.49 25.95 -7.47
C SER A 63 -1.99 27.39 -7.35
N GLU A 64 -3.11 27.61 -6.67
CA GLU A 64 -3.71 28.95 -6.49
C GLU A 64 -2.94 29.81 -5.49
N ALA A 65 -2.34 29.21 -4.46
CA ALA A 65 -1.54 29.95 -3.49
C ALA A 65 -0.33 29.12 -3.02
N PRO A 66 0.74 29.03 -3.84
CA PRO A 66 1.89 28.18 -3.53
C PRO A 66 2.68 28.65 -2.31
N ASP A 67 2.55 29.93 -1.95
CA ASP A 67 3.21 30.58 -0.82
C ASP A 67 2.36 30.57 0.48
N ALA A 68 1.15 29.99 0.44
CA ALA A 68 0.27 29.98 1.59
C ALA A 68 0.74 28.95 2.64
N PRO A 69 0.57 29.25 3.95
CA PRO A 69 0.89 28.29 5.00
C PRO A 69 -0.04 27.07 4.93
N LEU A 70 0.46 25.93 5.41
CA LEU A 70 -0.26 24.65 5.35
C LEU A 70 -1.63 24.69 6.06
N GLU A 71 -1.73 25.47 7.13
CA GLU A 71 -2.97 25.74 7.86
C GLU A 71 -3.99 26.47 7.00
N GLU A 72 -3.55 27.38 6.14
CA GLU A 72 -4.43 28.10 5.21
C GLU A 72 -4.97 27.16 4.13
N HIS A 73 -4.12 26.29 3.58
CA HIS A 73 -4.58 25.24 2.67
C HIS A 73 -5.62 24.33 3.34
N ARG A 74 -5.39 23.93 4.59
CA ARG A 74 -6.37 23.13 5.35
C ARG A 74 -7.70 23.87 5.51
N ARG A 75 -7.66 25.16 5.89
CA ARG A 75 -8.88 25.98 6.06
C ARG A 75 -9.64 26.10 4.74
N ARG A 76 -8.94 26.42 3.65
CA ARG A 76 -9.54 26.59 2.31
C ARG A 76 -10.16 25.32 1.77
N LEU A 77 -9.52 24.18 2.01
CA LEU A 77 -10.03 22.87 1.58
C LEU A 77 -11.25 22.43 2.41
N GLY A 78 -11.38 22.87 3.67
CA GLY A 78 -12.50 22.52 4.54
C GLY A 78 -12.64 21.02 4.82
N LEU A 79 -11.59 20.24 4.54
CA LEU A 79 -11.58 18.79 4.68
C LEU A 79 -11.29 18.38 6.13
N ASP A 80 -11.85 17.25 6.57
CA ASP A 80 -11.49 16.60 7.84
C ASP A 80 -10.12 15.87 7.73
N LEU A 81 -9.10 16.63 7.33
CA LEU A 81 -7.71 16.21 7.28
C LEU A 81 -6.93 16.95 8.35
N GLY A 82 -6.22 16.20 9.19
CA GLY A 82 -5.20 16.77 10.06
C GLY A 82 -4.05 17.36 9.24
N ILE A 83 -3.35 18.35 9.80
CA ILE A 83 -2.22 19.04 9.14
C ILE A 83 -1.17 18.05 8.64
N SER A 84 -0.78 17.05 9.45
CA SER A 84 0.19 16.02 9.06
C SER A 84 -0.29 15.16 7.89
N THR A 85 -1.60 14.93 7.77
CA THR A 85 -2.19 14.18 6.65
C THR A 85 -2.14 15.01 5.37
N LEU A 86 -2.41 16.31 5.46
CA LEU A 86 -2.28 17.23 4.34
C LEU A 86 -0.82 17.35 3.87
N TRP A 87 0.15 17.41 4.79
CA TRP A 87 1.56 17.41 4.44
C TRP A 87 1.98 16.14 3.68
N ARG A 88 1.56 14.96 4.16
CA ARG A 88 1.78 13.68 3.46
C ARG A 88 1.13 13.65 2.09
N ALA A 89 -0.04 14.28 1.93
CA ALA A 89 -0.71 14.38 0.65
C ALA A 89 0.11 15.22 -0.34
N ILE A 90 0.59 16.39 0.09
CA ILE A 90 1.42 17.28 -0.72
C ILE A 90 2.70 16.56 -1.17
N ASP A 91 3.39 15.90 -0.25
CA ASP A 91 4.59 15.10 -0.55
C ASP A 91 4.30 13.96 -1.54
N ALA A 92 3.27 13.16 -1.28
CA ALA A 92 2.88 12.04 -2.15
C ALA A 92 2.39 12.48 -3.54
N LEU A 93 1.84 13.69 -3.67
CA LEU A 93 1.39 14.27 -4.94
C LEU A 93 2.52 14.97 -5.71
N GLY A 94 3.72 15.05 -5.14
CA GLY A 94 4.88 15.73 -5.72
C GLY A 94 4.74 17.24 -5.77
N LEU A 95 3.94 17.82 -4.85
CA LEU A 95 3.68 19.25 -4.78
C LEU A 95 4.69 19.94 -3.87
N THR A 96 5.12 21.14 -4.24
CA THR A 96 6.02 21.96 -3.42
C THR A 96 5.29 23.22 -2.96
N LEU A 97 5.21 23.40 -1.64
CA LEU A 97 4.90 24.70 -1.07
C LEU A 97 6.15 25.56 -1.14
N LYS A 98 6.03 26.76 -1.72
CA LYS A 98 7.13 27.71 -1.73
C LYS A 98 7.25 28.30 -0.33
N ARG A 99 8.47 28.26 0.20
CA ARG A 99 8.79 28.79 1.53
C ARG A 99 9.14 30.27 1.36
N ASN A 100 8.50 31.13 2.13
CA ASN A 100 8.99 32.49 2.41
C ASN A 100 9.91 32.45 3.63
#